data_AF-V5SGC6-F1
#
_entry.id   AF-V5SGC6-F1
#
_cell.length_a   1.000
_cell.length_b   1.000
_cell.length_c   1.000
_cell.angle_alpha   90.00
_cell.angle_beta   90.00
_cell.angle_gamma   90.00
#
_symmetry.space_group_name_H-M   'P 1'
#
loop_
_entity.id
_entity.type
_entity.pdbx_description
1 polymer ?
#
loop_
_entity_poly.entity_id
_entity_poly.type
_entity_poly.pdbx_seq_one_letter_code
_entity_poly.pdbx_strand_id
1 'polypeptide(L)'
;MRDRVKTLKRVLQVQKKLHALEELKYVRLKQKVQQCQDDQRDLTNSLSSEDALHGLFLDMTVRRVQALRLEEARLAPLIEAQQRVLSEHGARLSNSERLSAELGEELKRTDERLELERLLEAGFAQSGASSEQDR
;
A
#
# COMPACT_ATOMS: atom_id res chain seq x y z
N MET A 1 -26.54 8.71 2.57
CA MET A 1 -25.73 7.49 2.84
C MET A 1 -24.98 6.98 1.62
N ARG A 2 -25.63 6.73 0.47
CA ARG A 2 -24.98 6.25 -0.76
C ARG A 2 -23.81 7.13 -1.24
N ASP A 3 -23.94 8.45 -1.20
CA ASP A 3 -22.84 9.35 -1.60
C ASP A 3 -21.65 9.32 -0.64
N ARG A 4 -21.91 9.15 0.67
CA ARG A 4 -20.85 8.95 1.68
C ARG A 4 -20.06 7.66 1.41
N VAL A 5 -20.74 6.57 1.07
CA VAL A 5 -20.10 5.30 0.68
C VAL A 5 -19.28 5.48 -0.60
N LYS A 6 -19.80 6.17 -1.62
CA LYS A 6 -19.04 6.45 -2.86
C LYS A 6 -17.78 7.26 -2.56
N THR A 7 -17.89 8.31 -1.75
CA THR A 7 -16.75 9.14 -1.36
C THR A 7 -15.70 8.33 -0.59
N LEU A 8 -16.11 7.48 0.36
CA LEU A 8 -15.18 6.62 1.09
C LEU A 8 -14.50 5.59 0.23
N LYS A 9 -15.20 5.00 -0.75
CA LYS A 9 -14.57 4.11 -1.74
C LYS A 9 -13.48 4.83 -2.55
N ARG A 10 -13.71 6.11 -2.90
CA ARG A 10 -12.69 6.94 -3.56
C ARG A 10 -11.50 7.21 -2.65
N VAL A 11 -11.74 7.58 -1.39
CA VAL A 11 -10.68 7.77 -0.39
C VAL A 11 -9.86 6.50 -0.23
N LEU A 12 -10.52 5.35 -0.10
CA LEU A 12 -9.86 4.05 -0.01
C LEU A 12 -8.98 3.79 -1.24
N GLN A 13 -9.49 4.05 -2.45
CA GLN A 13 -8.72 3.88 -3.67
C GLN A 13 -7.47 4.78 -3.70
N VAL A 14 -7.58 6.02 -3.22
CA VAL A 14 -6.43 6.93 -3.09
C VAL A 14 -5.43 6.38 -2.06
N GLN A 15 -5.89 5.92 -0.90
CA GLN A 15 -5.00 5.34 0.12
C GLN A 15 -4.26 4.10 -0.40
N LYS A 16 -4.93 3.23 -1.16
CA LYS A 16 -4.28 2.08 -1.82
C LYS A 16 -3.16 2.51 -2.75
N LYS A 17 -3.42 3.51 -3.59
CA LYS A 17 -2.40 4.05 -4.52
C LYS A 17 -1.23 4.70 -3.78
N LEU A 18 -1.50 5.46 -2.72
CA LEU A 18 -0.46 6.07 -1.89
C LEU A 18 0.40 5.00 -1.21
N HIS A 19 -0.21 4.00 -0.59
CA HIS A 19 0.51 2.88 0.03
C HIS A 19 1.42 2.17 -0.98
N ALA A 20 0.88 1.79 -2.14
CA ALA A 20 1.65 1.13 -3.20
C ALA A 20 2.83 1.98 -3.69
N LEU A 21 2.67 3.29 -3.76
CA LEU A 21 3.74 4.21 -4.15
C LEU A 21 4.85 4.26 -3.08
N GLU A 22 4.50 4.27 -1.80
CA GLU A 22 5.46 4.22 -0.71
C GLU A 22 6.18 2.85 -0.61
N GLU A 23 5.49 1.75 -0.94
CA GLU A 23 6.11 0.42 -1.08
C GLU A 23 7.16 0.42 -2.19
N LEU A 24 6.83 0.96 -3.37
CA LEU A 24 7.77 1.05 -4.49
C LEU A 24 9.02 1.88 -4.14
N LYS A 25 8.86 2.99 -3.42
CA LYS A 25 9.99 3.79 -2.93
C LYS A 25 10.87 2.99 -1.97
N TYR A 26 10.25 2.29 -1.02
CA TYR A 26 10.96 1.45 -0.06
C TYR A 26 11.76 0.34 -0.77
N VAL A 27 11.14 -0.37 -1.70
CA VAL A 27 11.79 -1.42 -2.49
C VAL A 27 12.97 -0.87 -3.28
N ARG A 28 12.82 0.31 -3.92
CA ARG A 28 13.92 0.95 -4.65
C ARG A 28 15.10 1.30 -3.74
N LEU A 29 14.85 1.79 -2.53
CA LEU A 29 15.93 2.06 -1.57
C LEU A 29 16.65 0.78 -1.15
N LYS A 30 15.90 -0.31 -0.89
CA LYS A 30 16.48 -1.62 -0.58
C LYS A 30 17.30 -2.19 -1.73
N GLN A 31 16.83 -2.06 -2.97
CA GLN A 31 17.57 -2.46 -4.16
C GLN A 31 18.88 -1.69 -4.30
N LYS A 32 18.90 -0.38 -4.03
CA LYS A 32 20.14 0.41 -4.05
C LYS A 32 21.15 -0.06 -3.01
N VAL A 33 20.71 -0.36 -1.78
CA VAL A 33 21.59 -0.93 -0.75
C VAL A 33 22.14 -2.28 -1.20
N GLN A 34 21.28 -3.15 -1.72
CA GLN A 34 21.71 -4.45 -2.23
C GLN A 34 22.75 -4.29 -3.34
N GLN A 35 22.53 -3.38 -4.30
CA GLN A 35 23.50 -3.09 -5.35
C GLN A 35 24.84 -2.60 -4.78
N CYS A 36 24.83 -1.70 -3.79
CA CYS A 36 26.06 -1.24 -3.14
C CYS A 36 26.81 -2.39 -2.47
N GLN A 37 26.09 -3.35 -1.87
CA GLN A 37 26.68 -4.51 -1.21
C GLN A 37 27.24 -5.51 -2.22
N ASP A 38 26.53 -5.74 -3.33
CA ASP A 38 26.98 -6.63 -4.39
C ASP A 38 28.22 -6.06 -5.08
N ASP A 39 28.22 -4.76 -5.43
CA ASP A 39 29.39 -4.07 -5.98
C ASP A 39 30.60 -4.13 -5.03
N GLN A 40 30.38 -3.97 -3.71
CA GLN A 40 31.44 -4.11 -2.71
C GLN A 40 32.03 -5.54 -2.69
N ARG A 41 31.18 -6.57 -2.77
CA ARG A 41 31.63 -7.97 -2.82
C ARG A 41 32.42 -8.23 -4.09
N ASP A 42 31.92 -7.79 -5.25
CA ASP A 42 32.57 -8.01 -6.53
C ASP A 42 33.96 -7.34 -6.59
N LEU A 43 34.08 -6.12 -6.08
CA LEU A 43 35.37 -5.43 -5.98
C LEU A 43 36.33 -6.13 -5.02
N THR A 44 35.82 -6.63 -3.88
CA THR A 44 36.65 -7.35 -2.90
C THR A 44 37.11 -8.71 -3.45
N ASN A 45 36.24 -9.41 -4.16
CA ASN A 45 36.55 -10.68 -4.84
C ASN A 45 37.60 -10.46 -5.93
N SER A 46 37.49 -9.38 -6.70
CA SER A 46 38.48 -9.00 -7.71
C SER A 46 39.85 -8.76 -7.08
N LEU A 47 39.92 -8.09 -5.93
CA LEU A 47 41.17 -7.89 -5.17
C LEU A 47 41.80 -9.18 -4.64
N SER A 48 41.02 -10.25 -4.46
CA SER A 48 41.49 -11.53 -3.92
C SER A 48 42.01 -12.47 -5.01
N SER A 49 41.80 -12.17 -6.29
CA SER A 49 42.38 -12.92 -7.41
C SER A 49 43.85 -12.54 -7.60
N GLU A 50 44.76 -13.51 -7.57
CA GLU A 50 46.22 -13.28 -7.62
C GLU A 50 46.66 -12.89 -9.04
N ASP A 51 46.86 -11.59 -9.31
CA ASP A 51 47.47 -11.14 -10.57
C ASP A 51 48.50 -10.02 -10.36
N ALA A 52 49.58 -10.05 -11.15
CA ALA A 52 50.79 -9.22 -10.95
C ALA A 52 50.57 -7.70 -11.13
N LEU A 53 49.41 -7.27 -11.60
CA LEU A 53 49.02 -5.86 -11.80
C LEU A 53 48.19 -5.27 -10.65
N HIS A 54 47.87 -6.05 -9.61
CA HIS A 54 46.97 -5.62 -8.51
C HIS A 54 47.44 -4.41 -7.73
N GLY A 55 48.76 -4.23 -7.55
CA GLY A 55 49.31 -3.10 -6.81
C GLY A 55 48.96 -1.73 -7.42
N LEU A 56 48.77 -1.66 -8.75
CA LEU A 56 48.46 -0.42 -9.45
C LEU A 56 46.99 -0.01 -9.34
N PHE A 57 46.08 -0.98 -9.16
CA PHE A 57 44.64 -0.74 -9.08
C PHE A 57 44.11 -0.80 -7.64
N LEU A 58 44.94 -1.18 -6.68
CA LEU A 58 44.55 -1.35 -5.28
C LEU A 58 43.96 -0.06 -4.68
N ASP A 59 44.63 1.07 -4.84
CA ASP A 59 44.19 2.36 -4.28
C ASP A 59 42.84 2.81 -4.89
N MET A 60 42.67 2.65 -6.20
CA MET A 60 41.40 2.98 -6.87
C MET A 60 40.26 2.10 -6.36
N THR A 61 40.48 0.78 -6.28
CA THR A 61 39.47 -0.17 -5.80
C THR A 61 39.13 0.06 -4.34
N VAL A 62 40.11 0.33 -3.48
CA VAL A 62 39.88 0.67 -2.07
C VAL A 62 39.05 1.95 -1.94
N ARG A 63 39.37 3.00 -2.69
CA ARG A 63 38.57 4.24 -2.71
C ARG A 63 37.15 4.00 -3.20
N ARG A 64 36.97 3.14 -4.21
CA ARG A 64 35.64 2.79 -4.74
C ARG A 64 34.82 2.02 -3.69
N VAL A 65 35.41 1.04 -3.00
CA VAL A 65 34.75 0.32 -1.90
C VAL A 65 34.38 1.28 -0.77
N GLN A 66 35.27 2.19 -0.39
CA GLN A 66 34.96 3.22 0.63
C GLN A 66 33.80 4.13 0.20
N ALA A 67 33.77 4.55 -1.07
CA ALA A 67 32.66 5.35 -1.59
C ALA A 67 31.32 4.60 -1.54
N LEU A 68 31.31 3.31 -1.90
CA LEU A 68 30.12 2.46 -1.81
C LEU A 68 29.64 2.27 -0.36
N ARG A 69 30.57 2.10 0.60
CA ARG A 69 30.23 2.04 2.03
C ARG A 69 29.61 3.34 2.55
N LEU A 70 30.15 4.49 2.11
CA LEU A 70 29.58 5.80 2.46
C LEU A 70 28.19 5.98 1.84
N GLU A 71 27.97 5.51 0.62
CA GLU A 71 26.67 5.52 -0.03
C GLU A 71 25.66 4.63 0.70
N GLU A 72 26.05 3.40 1.07
CA GLU A 72 25.23 2.50 1.88
C GLU A 72 24.85 3.12 3.23
N ALA A 73 25.82 3.74 3.93
CA ALA A 73 25.58 4.44 5.19
C ALA A 73 24.61 5.62 5.03
N ARG A 74 24.64 6.33 3.88
CA ARG A 74 23.68 7.40 3.56
C ARG A 74 22.28 6.87 3.26
N LEU A 75 22.16 5.66 2.72
CA LEU A 75 20.87 5.05 2.41
C LEU A 75 20.15 4.50 3.65
N ALA A 76 20.88 4.08 4.68
CA ALA A 76 20.31 3.54 5.92
C ALA A 76 19.25 4.45 6.59
N PRO A 77 19.52 5.74 6.89
CA PRO A 77 18.50 6.62 7.48
C PRO A 77 17.33 6.90 6.53
N LEU A 78 17.55 6.89 5.21
CA LEU A 78 16.47 7.06 4.23
C LEU A 78 15.52 5.86 4.21
N ILE A 79 16.05 4.64 4.36
CA ILE A 79 15.24 3.42 4.47
C ILE A 79 14.41 3.46 5.75
N GLU A 80 15.02 3.85 6.88
CA GLU A 80 14.31 3.94 8.15
C GLU A 80 13.18 4.97 8.08
N ALA A 81 13.45 6.16 7.54
CA ALA A 81 12.45 7.19 7.33
C ALA A 81 11.31 6.70 6.42
N GLN A 82 11.66 6.05 5.31
CA GLN A 82 10.68 5.50 4.37
C GLN A 82 9.84 4.37 4.99
N GLN A 83 10.41 3.56 5.88
CA GLN A 83 9.69 2.52 6.59
C GLN A 83 8.63 3.10 7.53
N ARG A 84 8.93 4.22 8.21
CA ARG A 84 7.97 4.94 9.05
C ARG A 84 6.81 5.47 8.20
N VAL A 85 7.10 6.13 7.09
CA VAL A 85 6.09 6.63 6.14
C VAL A 85 5.21 5.49 5.61
N LEU A 86 5.81 4.36 5.23
CA LEU A 86 5.07 3.19 4.76
C LEU A 86 4.11 2.66 5.84
N SER A 87 4.58 2.60 7.09
CA SER A 87 3.78 2.14 8.24
C SER A 87 2.59 3.08 8.51
N GLU A 88 2.81 4.40 8.44
CA GLU A 88 1.75 5.40 8.58
C GLU A 88 0.69 5.28 7.48
N HIS A 89 1.12 5.11 6.23
CA HIS A 89 0.19 4.89 5.11
C HIS A 89 -0.54 3.56 5.22
N GLY A 90 0.11 2.51 5.73
CA GLY A 90 -0.52 1.21 6.02
C GLY A 90 -1.63 1.33 7.06
N ALA A 91 -1.38 2.07 8.14
CA ALA A 91 -2.40 2.35 9.17
C ALA A 91 -3.58 3.15 8.61
N ARG A 92 -3.32 4.18 7.80
CA ARG A 92 -4.38 4.97 7.14
C ARG A 92 -5.22 4.14 6.16
N LEU A 93 -4.56 3.26 5.40
CA LEU A 93 -5.22 2.33 4.51
C LEU A 93 -6.13 1.38 5.29
N SER A 94 -5.61 0.72 6.32
CA SER A 94 -6.37 -0.20 7.18
C SER A 94 -7.61 0.48 7.77
N ASN A 95 -7.47 1.69 8.31
CA ASN A 95 -8.61 2.41 8.86
C ASN A 95 -9.65 2.77 7.78
N SER A 96 -9.20 3.13 6.57
CA SER A 96 -10.08 3.43 5.45
C SER A 96 -10.83 2.19 4.94
N GLU A 97 -10.17 1.03 4.95
CA GLU A 97 -10.78 -0.26 4.61
C GLU A 97 -11.88 -0.62 5.60
N ARG A 98 -11.58 -0.55 6.91
CA ARG A 98 -12.56 -0.81 7.96
C ARG A 98 -13.77 0.10 7.84
N LEU A 99 -13.56 1.41 7.74
CA LEU A 99 -14.65 2.38 7.65
C LEU A 99 -15.48 2.19 6.37
N SER A 100 -14.84 1.88 5.24
CA SER A 100 -15.56 1.60 4.00
C SER A 100 -16.38 0.31 4.07
N ALA A 101 -15.91 -0.70 4.81
CA ALA A 101 -16.65 -1.95 5.01
C ALA A 101 -17.86 -1.73 5.92
N GLU A 102 -17.67 -1.09 7.07
CA GLU A 102 -18.75 -0.78 8.03
C GLU A 102 -19.89 0.01 7.38
N LEU A 103 -19.57 1.07 6.64
CA LEU A 103 -20.58 1.88 5.94
C LEU A 103 -21.20 1.15 4.74
N GLY A 104 -20.49 0.19 4.15
CA GLY A 104 -21.05 -0.69 3.12
C GLY A 104 -22.15 -1.59 3.69
N GLU A 105 -21.89 -2.20 4.85
CA GLU A 105 -22.86 -3.07 5.53
C GLU A 105 -24.05 -2.30 6.11
N GLU A 106 -23.84 -1.08 6.61
CA GLU A 106 -24.94 -0.21 7.03
C GLU A 106 -25.85 0.19 5.86
N LEU A 107 -25.25 0.50 4.70
CA LEU A 107 -26.02 0.82 3.51
C LEU A 107 -26.85 -0.39 3.03
N LYS A 108 -26.28 -1.59 3.00
CA LYS A 108 -27.00 -2.82 2.65
C LYS A 108 -28.21 -3.04 3.55
N ARG A 109 -28.00 -2.99 4.88
CA ARG A 109 -29.09 -3.13 5.86
C ARG A 109 -30.19 -2.08 5.67
N THR A 110 -29.81 -0.85 5.33
CA THR A 110 -30.78 0.22 5.06
C THR A 110 -31.57 -0.05 3.78
N ASP A 111 -30.90 -0.49 2.71
CA ASP A 111 -31.53 -0.81 1.44
C ASP A 111 -32.48 -2.02 1.59
N GLU A 112 -32.08 -3.07 2.30
CA GLU A 112 -32.91 -4.25 2.63
C GLU A 112 -34.16 -3.87 3.44
N ARG A 113 -34.02 -2.99 4.44
CA ARG A 113 -35.17 -2.51 5.23
C ARG A 113 -36.17 -1.74 4.37
N LEU A 114 -35.68 -0.84 3.52
CA LEU A 114 -36.53 -0.06 2.61
C LEU A 114 -37.23 -0.95 1.57
N GLU A 115 -36.57 -2.01 1.11
CA GLU A 115 -37.17 -2.99 0.21
C GLU A 115 -38.29 -3.78 0.91
N LEU A 116 -38.07 -4.22 2.15
CA LEU A 116 -39.10 -4.90 2.94
C LEU A 116 -40.31 -3.99 3.20
N GLU A 117 -40.09 -2.73 3.58
CA GLU A 117 -41.16 -1.74 3.77
C GLU A 117 -42.02 -1.59 2.50
N ARG A 118 -41.38 -1.50 1.32
CA ARG A 118 -42.10 -1.42 0.03
C ARG A 118 -42.90 -2.67 -0.28
N LEU A 119 -42.36 -3.86 0.01
CA LEU A 119 -43.07 -5.13 -0.22
C LEU A 119 -44.29 -5.25 0.71
N LEU A 120 -44.17 -4.82 1.97
CA LEU A 120 -45.27 -4.78 2.91
C LEU A 120 -46.35 -3.79 2.45
N GLU A 121 -45.98 -2.57 2.08
CA GLU A 121 -46.91 -1.56 1.55
C GLU A 121 -47.67 -2.09 0.31
N ALA A 122 -46.97 -2.72 -0.63
CA ALA A 122 -47.60 -3.31 -1.81
C ALA A 122 -48.57 -4.45 -1.46
N GLY A 123 -48.21 -5.32 -0.51
CA GLY A 123 -49.07 -6.41 -0.05
C GLY A 123 -50.32 -5.92 0.69
N PHE A 124 -50.18 -4.88 1.53
CA PHE A 124 -51.32 -4.26 2.20
C PHE A 124 -52.24 -3.53 1.20
N ALA A 125 -51.68 -2.84 0.20
CA ALA A 125 -52.48 -2.19 -0.84
C ALA A 125 -53.30 -3.19 -1.67
N GLN A 126 -52.73 -4.35 -2.03
CA GLN A 126 -53.48 -5.43 -2.70
C GLN A 126 -54.57 -6.04 -1.82
N SER A 127 -54.29 -6.27 -0.54
CA SER A 127 -55.26 -6.86 0.39
C SER A 127 -56.41 -5.90 0.71
N GLY A 128 -56.14 -4.60 0.80
CA GLY A 128 -57.16 -3.56 0.94
C GLY A 128 -58.05 -3.44 -0.28
N ALA A 129 -57.47 -3.42 -1.48
CA ALA A 129 -58.21 -3.35 -2.75
C ALA A 129 -59.08 -4.60 -3.00
N SER A 130 -58.62 -5.79 -2.61
CA SER A 130 -59.41 -7.02 -2.69
C SER A 130 -60.60 -7.02 -1.73
N SER A 131 -60.54 -6.32 -0.60
CA SER A 131 -61.64 -6.26 0.37
C SER A 131 -62.75 -5.26 0.01
N GLU A 132 -62.45 -4.27 -0.84
CA GLU A 132 -63.43 -3.30 -1.33
C GLU A 132 -64.19 -3.79 -2.57
N GLN A 133 -63.68 -4.79 -3.30
CA GLN A 133 -64.38 -5.37 -4.45
C GLN A 133 -65.41 -6.46 -4.07
N ASP A 134 -65.40 -6.95 -2.83
CA ASP A 134 -66.32 -7.98 -2.31
C ASP A 134 -67.51 -7.42 -1.49
N ARG A 135 -67.79 -6.11 -1.58
CA ARG A 135 -68.98 -5.46 -0.99
C ARG A 135 -69.87 -4.82 -2.05
#